data_AF-A0ABD5DV64-F1
#
_entry.id   AF-A0ABD5DV64-F1
#
_cell.length_a   1.000
_cell.length_b   1.000
_cell.length_c   1.000
_cell.angle_alpha   90.00
_cell.angle_beta   90.00
_cell.angle_gamma   90.00
#
_symmetry.space_group_name_H-M   'P 1'
#
loop_
_entity.id
_entity.type
_entity.pdbx_description
1 polymer ?
#
loop_
_entity_poly.entity_id
_entity_poly.type
_entity_poly.pdbx_seq_one_letter_code
_entity_poly.pdbx_strand_id
1 'polypeptide(L)'
;KYSIDECFVDFSAYEKNFDLEKVAQDMRLKIWKWLGLPVCVGIGRSKTESKIANHIAKKNQSFNGVCDLVNMDPCNKEYFFAQIDVSEVWGVGRKHAKKLQSMEINTVLDLSLIHIL
;
A
#
# COMPACT_ATOMS: atom_id res chain seq x y z
N LYS A 1 5.04 -13.96 -7.72
CA LYS A 1 6.08 -14.05 -6.66
C LYS A 1 7.05 -12.90 -6.82
N TYR A 2 7.34 -12.10 -5.78
CA TYR A 2 8.28 -10.97 -5.86
C TYR A 2 9.54 -11.26 -5.05
N SER A 3 9.39 -11.59 -3.76
CA SER A 3 10.46 -12.06 -2.86
C SER A 3 10.04 -13.38 -2.19
N ILE A 4 10.77 -13.78 -1.15
CA ILE A 4 10.43 -14.95 -0.33
C ILE A 4 9.17 -14.71 0.52
N ASP A 5 8.97 -13.48 0.98
CA ASP A 5 7.94 -13.04 1.92
C ASP A 5 6.89 -12.11 1.29
N GLU A 6 7.08 -11.68 0.04
CA GLU A 6 6.16 -10.79 -0.66
C GLU A 6 5.74 -11.34 -2.03
N CYS A 7 4.46 -11.17 -2.34
CA CYS A 7 3.92 -11.42 -3.66
C CYS A 7 2.86 -10.36 -4.03
N PHE A 8 2.64 -10.21 -5.33
CA PHE A 8 1.53 -9.46 -5.88
C PHE A 8 0.55 -10.45 -6.51
N VAL A 9 -0.74 -10.15 -6.36
CA VAL A 9 -1.83 -10.89 -6.98
C VAL A 9 -2.68 -9.87 -7.74
N ASP A 10 -2.98 -10.17 -9.00
CA ASP A 10 -3.83 -9.34 -9.83
C ASP A 10 -5.29 -9.81 -9.70
N PHE A 11 -6.15 -8.91 -9.22
CA PHE A 11 -7.59 -9.14 -9.04
C PHE A 11 -8.45 -8.32 -10.00
N SER A 12 -7.88 -7.62 -10.99
CA SER A 12 -8.63 -6.73 -11.89
C SER A 12 -9.78 -7.43 -12.63
N ALA A 13 -9.62 -8.71 -12.99
CA ALA A 13 -10.69 -9.48 -13.64
C ALA A 13 -11.89 -9.83 -12.71
N TYR A 14 -11.73 -9.63 -11.41
CA TYR A 14 -12.65 -10.10 -10.37
C TYR A 14 -13.14 -8.97 -9.45
N GLU A 15 -12.65 -7.73 -9.61
CA GLU A 15 -12.92 -6.59 -8.73
C GLU A 15 -14.43 -6.29 -8.56
N LYS A 16 -15.24 -6.52 -9.60
CA LYS A 16 -16.69 -6.27 -9.57
C LYS A 16 -17.49 -7.38 -8.91
N ASN A 17 -16.88 -8.56 -8.74
CA ASN A 17 -17.54 -9.78 -8.31
C ASN A 17 -17.27 -10.11 -6.84
N PHE A 18 -16.26 -9.48 -6.23
CA PHE A 18 -15.84 -9.77 -4.87
C PHE A 18 -15.56 -8.50 -4.08
N ASP A 19 -15.93 -8.55 -2.81
CA ASP A 19 -15.39 -7.66 -1.79
C ASP A 19 -13.92 -8.03 -1.53
N LEU A 20 -13.00 -7.25 -2.10
CA LEU A 20 -11.57 -7.51 -2.04
C LEU A 20 -11.02 -7.40 -0.61
N GLU A 21 -11.59 -6.54 0.23
CA GLU A 21 -11.19 -6.42 1.63
C GLU A 21 -11.52 -7.70 2.39
N LYS A 22 -12.74 -8.23 2.20
CA LYS A 22 -13.14 -9.51 2.78
C LYS A 22 -12.27 -10.67 2.29
N VAL A 23 -11.99 -10.74 0.99
CA VAL A 23 -11.10 -11.77 0.42
C VAL A 23 -9.70 -11.68 1.02
N ALA A 24 -9.17 -10.46 1.19
CA ALA A 24 -7.87 -10.24 1.82
C ALA A 24 -7.87 -10.68 3.30
N GLN A 25 -8.91 -10.35 4.07
CA GLN A 25 -9.03 -10.80 5.46
C GLN A 25 -9.08 -12.33 5.56
N ASP A 26 -9.90 -12.98 4.73
CA ASP A 26 -10.00 -14.45 4.68
C ASP A 26 -8.66 -15.09 4.31
N MET A 27 -7.91 -14.50 3.38
CA MET A 27 -6.58 -14.96 2.99
C MET A 27 -5.61 -14.90 4.16
N ARG A 28 -5.57 -13.77 4.88
CA ARG A 28 -4.69 -13.60 6.05
C ARG A 28 -5.01 -14.60 7.16
N LEU A 29 -6.29 -14.80 7.45
CA LEU A 29 -6.74 -15.76 8.45
C LEU A 29 -6.36 -17.20 8.07
N LYS A 30 -6.47 -17.57 6.78
CA LYS A 30 -6.02 -18.87 6.29
C LYS A 30 -4.51 -19.04 6.42
N ILE A 31 -3.72 -18.04 6.03
CA ILE A 31 -2.25 -18.06 6.18
C ILE A 31 -1.86 -18.22 7.65
N TRP A 32 -2.49 -17.46 8.54
CA TRP A 32 -2.28 -17.60 9.98
C TRP A 32 -2.63 -19.01 10.48
N LYS A 33 -3.81 -19.52 10.12
CA LYS A 33 -4.27 -20.84 10.57
C LYS A 33 -3.37 -21.98 10.11
N TRP A 34 -2.85 -21.91 8.88
CA TRP A 34 -2.11 -23.03 8.27
C TRP A 34 -0.61 -22.95 8.48
N LEU A 35 -0.06 -21.73 8.51
CA LEU A 35 1.39 -21.51 8.55
C LEU A 35 1.87 -20.80 9.82
N GLY A 36 0.96 -20.23 10.62
CA GLY A 36 1.31 -19.44 11.81
C GLY A 36 2.02 -18.13 11.50
N LEU A 37 1.94 -17.65 10.25
CA LEU A 37 2.65 -16.45 9.81
C LEU A 37 1.73 -15.23 9.83
N PRO A 38 2.05 -14.18 10.60
CA PRO A 38 1.30 -12.94 10.55
C PRO A 38 1.65 -12.21 9.23
N VAL A 39 0.61 -11.88 8.46
CA VAL A 39 0.76 -11.17 7.19
C VAL A 39 -0.11 -9.92 7.17
N CYS A 40 0.24 -8.96 6.31
CA CYS A 40 -0.58 -7.81 5.98
C CYS A 40 -0.85 -7.80 4.47
N VAL A 41 -1.97 -7.20 4.07
CA VAL A 41 -2.37 -7.08 2.66
C VAL A 41 -2.64 -5.60 2.35
N GLY A 42 -2.03 -5.11 1.29
CA GLY A 42 -2.32 -3.80 0.72
C GLY A 42 -3.01 -3.96 -0.63
N ILE A 43 -4.10 -3.24 -0.84
CA ILE A 43 -4.88 -3.23 -2.09
C ILE A 43 -4.71 -1.84 -2.71
N GLY A 44 -4.34 -1.81 -3.99
CA GLY A 44 -4.13 -0.59 -4.76
C GLY A 44 -4.27 -0.84 -6.25
N ARG A 45 -4.42 0.23 -7.05
CA ARG A 45 -4.57 0.21 -8.51
C ARG A 45 -3.27 -0.12 -9.24
N SER A 46 -2.14 -0.03 -8.54
CA SER A 46 -0.82 -0.39 -9.03
C SER A 46 -0.04 -1.17 -7.97
N LYS A 47 1.07 -1.80 -8.38
CA LYS A 47 2.00 -2.45 -7.45
C LYS A 47 2.58 -1.45 -6.43
N THR A 48 2.88 -0.23 -6.86
CA THR A 48 3.39 0.83 -5.99
C THR A 48 2.34 1.25 -4.95
N GLU A 49 1.10 1.52 -5.39
CA GLU A 49 0.00 1.87 -4.47
C GLU A 49 -0.31 0.70 -3.52
N SER A 50 -0.30 -0.55 -4.00
CA SER A 50 -0.48 -1.73 -3.15
C SER A 50 0.62 -1.87 -2.09
N LYS A 51 1.86 -1.47 -2.40
CA LYS A 51 2.94 -1.44 -1.40
C LYS A 51 2.77 -0.35 -0.35
N ILE A 52 2.32 0.84 -0.76
CA ILE A 52 1.99 1.91 0.19
C ILE A 52 0.81 1.49 1.08
N ALA A 53 -0.24 0.88 0.52
CA ALA A 53 -1.35 0.32 1.28
C ALA A 53 -0.85 -0.69 2.32
N ASN A 54 0.04 -1.61 1.93
CA ASN A 54 0.61 -2.60 2.84
C ASN A 54 1.47 -1.96 3.94
N HIS A 55 2.23 -0.90 3.61
CA HIS A 55 2.96 -0.11 4.60
C HIS A 55 2.00 0.49 5.64
N ILE A 56 0.89 1.10 5.19
CA ILE A 56 -0.15 1.66 6.05
C ILE A 56 -0.74 0.58 6.96
N ALA A 57 -1.15 -0.57 6.38
CA ALA A 57 -1.72 -1.69 7.13
C ALA A 57 -0.78 -2.24 8.22
N LYS A 58 0.54 -2.29 7.94
CA LYS A 58 1.55 -2.75 8.89
C LYS A 58 1.78 -1.78 10.05
N LYS A 59 1.70 -0.48 9.78
CA LYS A 59 1.99 0.58 10.76
C LYS A 59 0.79 1.00 11.60
N ASN A 60 -0.43 0.70 11.16
CA ASN A 60 -1.66 1.16 11.77
C ASN A 60 -2.56 -0.01 12.16
N GLN A 61 -2.67 -0.29 13.46
CA GLN A 61 -3.44 -1.44 13.98
C GLN A 61 -4.95 -1.36 13.66
N SER A 62 -5.48 -0.14 13.46
CA SER A 62 -6.88 0.10 13.09
C SER A 62 -7.29 -0.56 11.77
N PHE A 63 -6.34 -0.79 10.85
CA PHE A 63 -6.57 -1.49 9.59
C PHE A 63 -6.70 -3.00 9.76
N ASN A 64 -6.43 -3.53 10.96
CA ASN A 64 -6.45 -4.96 11.21
C ASN A 64 -5.66 -5.74 10.15
N GLY A 65 -4.52 -5.20 9.70
CA GLY A 65 -3.63 -5.76 8.70
C GLY A 65 -4.14 -5.85 7.25
N VAL A 66 -5.24 -5.18 6.90
CA VAL A 66 -5.68 -4.98 5.51
C VAL A 66 -5.94 -3.49 5.25
N CYS A 67 -5.33 -2.93 4.22
CA CYS A 67 -5.60 -1.56 3.79
C CYS A 67 -5.99 -1.54 2.32
N ASP A 68 -7.14 -0.94 2.03
CA ASP A 68 -7.65 -0.74 0.68
C ASP A 68 -7.58 0.74 0.29
N LEU A 69 -6.55 1.10 -0.48
CA LEU A 69 -6.42 2.46 -1.00
C LEU A 69 -7.33 2.72 -2.22
N VAL A 70 -7.88 1.70 -2.87
CA VAL A 70 -8.78 1.88 -4.03
C VAL A 70 -10.06 2.57 -3.59
N ASN A 71 -10.63 2.10 -2.47
CA ASN A 71 -11.92 2.54 -1.93
C ASN A 71 -11.80 3.49 -0.72
N MET A 72 -10.59 3.79 -0.27
CA MET A 72 -10.37 4.74 0.83
C MET A 72 -10.85 6.15 0.46
N ASP A 73 -11.54 6.79 1.42
CA ASP A 73 -11.91 8.19 1.35
C ASP A 73 -10.68 9.08 1.01
N PRO A 74 -10.80 10.04 0.08
CA PRO A 74 -9.69 10.89 -0.34
C PRO A 74 -9.01 11.64 0.81
N CYS A 75 -9.77 12.19 1.76
CA CYS A 75 -9.19 12.94 2.89
C CYS A 75 -8.36 12.00 3.78
N ASN A 76 -8.85 10.79 4.04
CA ASN A 76 -8.08 9.77 4.77
C ASN A 76 -6.81 9.36 4.01
N LYS A 77 -6.91 9.19 2.68
CA LYS A 77 -5.75 8.86 1.85
C LYS A 77 -4.68 9.94 1.91
N GLU A 78 -5.07 11.21 1.75
CA GLU A 78 -4.15 12.35 1.87
C GLU A 78 -3.53 12.41 3.26
N TYR A 79 -4.32 12.20 4.32
CA TYR A 79 -3.84 12.13 5.70
C TYR A 79 -2.72 11.09 5.89
N PHE A 80 -2.90 9.87 5.37
CA PHE A 80 -1.85 8.85 5.46
C PHE A 80 -0.65 9.19 4.56
N PHE A 81 -0.89 9.67 3.34
CA PHE A 81 0.18 9.98 2.39
C PHE A 81 1.10 11.11 2.89
N ALA A 82 0.54 12.09 3.62
CA ALA A 82 1.30 13.18 4.22
C ALA A 82 2.26 12.71 5.33
N GLN A 83 2.07 11.51 5.88
CA GLN A 83 2.88 10.97 6.98
C GLN A 83 3.96 10.00 6.51
N ILE A 84 3.95 9.61 5.24
CA ILE A 84 4.87 8.60 4.69
C ILE A 84 5.96 9.34 3.91
N ASP A 85 7.22 9.10 4.29
CA ASP A 85 8.38 9.66 3.58
C ASP A 85 8.42 9.18 2.12
N VAL A 86 8.81 10.05 1.20
CA VAL A 86 8.87 9.77 -0.23
C VAL A 86 9.78 8.58 -0.58
N SER A 87 10.77 8.26 0.27
CA SER A 87 11.65 7.10 0.10
C SER A 87 10.95 5.75 0.32
N GLU A 88 9.76 5.73 0.92
CA GLU A 88 8.94 4.52 1.06
C GLU A 88 8.22 4.15 -0.25
N VAL A 89 8.20 5.06 -1.23
CA VAL A 89 7.62 4.79 -2.55
C VAL A 89 8.46 3.76 -3.28
N TRP A 90 7.83 2.66 -3.69
CA TRP A 90 8.51 1.59 -4.42
C TRP A 90 9.13 2.13 -5.72
N GLY A 91 10.46 1.98 -5.85
CA GLY A 91 11.25 2.53 -6.95
C GLY A 91 12.04 3.80 -6.60
N VAL A 92 11.72 4.46 -5.48
CA VAL A 92 12.47 5.64 -4.99
C VAL A 92 13.65 5.18 -4.12
N GLY A 93 14.78 4.90 -4.78
CA GLY A 93 16.03 4.60 -4.09
C GLY A 93 16.69 5.84 -3.46
N ARG A 94 17.71 5.64 -2.62
CA ARG A 94 18.42 6.69 -1.86
C ARG A 94 18.82 7.92 -2.68
N LYS A 95 19.28 7.74 -3.93
CA LYS A 95 19.66 8.87 -4.81
C LYS A 95 18.43 9.67 -5.26
N HIS A 96 17.34 8.99 -5.60
CA HIS A 96 16.08 9.64 -6.00
C HIS A 96 15.43 10.34 -4.81
N ALA A 97 15.40 9.71 -3.63
CA ALA A 97 14.88 10.33 -2.41
C ALA A 97 15.58 11.66 -2.11
N LYS A 98 16.92 11.70 -2.13
CA LYS A 98 17.69 12.95 -1.95
C LYS A 98 17.35 14.02 -2.98
N LYS A 99 17.17 13.63 -4.24
CA LYS A 99 16.80 14.57 -5.31
C LYS A 99 15.39 15.14 -5.07
N LEU A 100 14.41 14.29 -4.73
CA LEU A 100 13.05 14.70 -4.44
C LEU A 100 12.99 15.64 -3.23
N GLN A 101 13.69 15.31 -2.14
CA GLN A 101 13.79 16.15 -0.95
C GLN A 101 14.45 17.50 -1.24
N SER A 102 15.45 17.57 -2.14
CA SER A 102 16.02 18.86 -2.57
C SER A 102 15.06 19.72 -3.40
N MET A 103 13.97 19.13 -3.88
CA MET A 103 12.86 19.81 -4.56
C MET A 103 11.66 20.02 -3.61
N GLU A 104 11.87 19.90 -2.29
CA GLU A 104 10.84 20.00 -1.24
C GLU A 104 9.75 18.92 -1.30
N ILE A 105 9.99 17.83 -2.06
CA ILE A 105 9.11 16.66 -2.13
C ILE A 105 9.57 15.68 -1.07
N ASN A 106 8.93 15.73 0.10
CA ASN A 106 9.35 14.96 1.27
C ASN A 106 8.45 13.76 1.54
N THR A 107 7.19 13.82 1.11
CA THR A 107 6.17 12.83 1.44
C THR A 107 5.61 12.14 0.19
N VAL A 108 4.90 11.02 0.40
CA VAL A 108 4.10 10.38 -0.66
C VAL A 108 3.05 11.34 -1.20
N LEU A 109 2.46 12.18 -0.33
CA LEU A 109 1.48 13.18 -0.75
C LEU A 109 2.11 14.18 -1.72
N ASP A 110 3.26 14.76 -1.35
CA ASP A 110 3.98 15.72 -2.20
C ASP A 110 4.24 15.13 -3.59
N LEU A 111 4.72 13.87 -3.65
CA LEU A 111 5.01 13.20 -4.91
C LEU A 111 3.74 12.96 -5.74
N SER A 112 2.61 12.64 -5.10
CA SER A 112 1.34 12.36 -5.77
C SER A 112 0.71 13.58 -6.45
N LEU A 113 0.99 14.78 -5.93
CA LEU A 113 0.44 16.04 -6.44
C LEU A 113 1.18 16.57 -7.68
N ILE A 114 2.38 16.05 -7.99
CA ILE A 114 3.19 16.54 -9.12
C ILE A 114 2.56 16.23 -10.49
N HIS A 115 1.62 15.27 -10.57
CA HIS A 115 0.95 14.88 -11.81
C HIS A 115 -0.40 15.61 -12.06
N ILE A 116 -0.73 16.62 -11.24
CA ILE A 116 -1.99 17.41 -11.34
C ILE A 116 -1.74 18.81 -12.00
N LEU A 117 -0.67 18.96 -12.79
CA LEU A 117 -0.45 20.11 -13.68
C LEU A 117 -0.35 19.68 -15.14
#